data_AF-A0A7C3CXY3-F1
#
_entry.id   AF-A0A7C3CXY3-F1
#
_cell.length_a   1.000
_cell.length_b   1.000
_cell.length_c   1.000
_cell.angle_alpha   90.00
_cell.angle_beta   90.00
_cell.angle_gamma   90.00
#
_symmetry.space_group_name_H-M   'P 1'
#
loop_
_entity.id
_entity.type
_entity.pdbx_description
1 polymer ?
#
loop_
_entity_poly.entity_id
_entity_poly.type
_entity_poly.pdbx_seq_one_letter_code
_entity_poly.pdbx_strand_id
1 'polypeptide(L)'
;MMNIQDSGSVKTCWTKIKAERGADSFVDDFYHLMFKHHPETRELFPDTLLSQKTSLLATLDNVINGIDYIEELETELITLGKRHKDIGIEKDMFDVFITTIIDTANIASNQTLTDKELVAWEEAFRKVANLMLKAYS
;
A
#
# COMPACT_ATOMS: atom_id res chain seq x y z
N MET A 1 -12.49 -3.23 13.89
CA MET A 1 -11.84 -4.40 13.26
C MET A 1 -12.47 -4.61 11.88
N MET A 2 -11.67 -5.02 10.89
CA MET A 2 -12.16 -5.32 9.53
C MET A 2 -12.77 -6.71 9.56
N ASN A 3 -13.79 -6.97 8.77
CA ASN A 3 -14.39 -8.29 8.69
C ASN A 3 -13.44 -9.25 7.93
N ILE A 4 -13.37 -10.51 8.37
CA ILE A 4 -12.60 -11.59 7.73
C ILE A 4 -12.97 -11.75 6.25
N GLN A 5 -14.23 -11.47 5.89
CA GLN A 5 -14.66 -11.52 4.50
C GLN A 5 -13.99 -10.43 3.66
N ASP A 6 -13.77 -9.24 4.21
CA ASP A 6 -13.21 -8.11 3.48
C ASP A 6 -11.70 -8.30 3.33
N SER A 7 -10.99 -8.75 4.37
CA SER A 7 -9.57 -9.12 4.26
C SER A 7 -9.34 -10.28 3.30
N GLY A 8 -10.25 -11.26 3.28
CA GLY A 8 -10.24 -12.36 2.31
C GLY A 8 -10.32 -11.88 0.86
N SER A 9 -11.11 -10.84 0.58
CA SER A 9 -11.20 -10.26 -0.77
C SER A 9 -9.91 -9.58 -1.21
N VAL A 10 -9.27 -8.78 -0.34
CA VAL A 10 -7.98 -8.12 -0.62
C VAL A 10 -6.89 -9.16 -0.90
N LYS A 11 -6.79 -10.20 -0.06
CA LYS A 11 -5.81 -11.30 -0.25
C LYS A 11 -6.03 -12.06 -1.56
N THR A 12 -7.29 -12.33 -1.89
CA THR A 12 -7.65 -13.02 -3.14
C THR A 12 -7.31 -12.16 -4.36
N CYS A 13 -7.66 -10.87 -4.31
CA CYS A 13 -7.32 -9.90 -5.35
C CYS A 13 -5.80 -9.85 -5.58
N TRP A 14 -5.03 -9.71 -4.51
CA TRP A 14 -3.58 -9.67 -4.57
C TRP A 14 -2.97 -10.95 -5.15
N THR A 15 -3.48 -12.11 -4.74
CA THR A 15 -3.03 -13.41 -5.27
C THR A 15 -3.28 -13.52 -6.78
N LYS A 16 -4.45 -13.07 -7.26
CA LYS A 16 -4.79 -13.07 -8.70
C LYS A 16 -3.88 -12.12 -9.48
N ILE A 17 -3.73 -10.88 -9.02
CA ILE A 17 -2.83 -9.88 -9.64
C ILE A 17 -1.43 -10.47 -9.83
N LYS A 18 -0.86 -11.06 -8.77
CA LYS A 18 0.47 -11.69 -8.84
C LYS A 18 0.54 -12.82 -9.84
N ALA A 19 -0.49 -13.67 -9.92
CA ALA A 19 -0.51 -14.81 -10.83
C ALA A 19 -0.68 -14.38 -12.31
N GLU A 20 -1.44 -13.32 -12.57
CA GLU A 20 -1.85 -12.92 -13.92
C GLU A 20 -0.88 -11.92 -14.56
N ARG A 21 -0.36 -10.96 -13.78
CA ARG A 21 0.51 -9.87 -14.29
C ARG A 21 1.90 -9.86 -13.69
N GLY A 22 2.14 -10.65 -12.64
CA GLY A 22 3.39 -10.62 -11.88
C GLY A 22 3.42 -9.48 -10.85
N ALA A 23 4.06 -9.71 -9.71
CA ALA A 23 4.07 -8.74 -8.62
C ALA A 23 4.93 -7.50 -8.91
N ASP A 24 5.97 -7.66 -9.73
CA ASP A 24 6.86 -6.54 -10.12
C ASP A 24 6.13 -5.51 -11.00
N SER A 25 5.25 -5.97 -11.91
CA SER A 25 4.49 -5.07 -12.79
C SER A 25 3.51 -4.21 -12.00
N PHE A 26 2.90 -4.75 -10.94
CA PHE A 26 2.05 -3.98 -10.04
C PHE A 26 2.83 -2.84 -9.37
N VAL A 27 4.05 -3.11 -8.90
CA VAL A 27 4.89 -2.10 -8.24
C VAL A 27 5.37 -1.04 -9.24
N ASP A 28 5.64 -1.44 -10.49
CA ASP A 28 5.95 -0.51 -11.57
C ASP A 28 4.77 0.43 -11.87
N ASP A 29 3.57 -0.14 -12.00
CA ASP A 29 2.33 0.60 -12.21
C ASP A 29 2.04 1.56 -11.03
N PHE A 30 2.29 1.13 -9.79
CA PHE A 30 2.16 1.96 -8.60
C PHE A 30 3.03 3.22 -8.67
N TYR A 31 4.34 3.07 -8.91
CA TYR A 31 5.24 4.24 -9.00
C TYR A 31 4.91 5.12 -10.20
N HIS A 32 4.52 4.52 -11.32
CA HIS A 32 4.09 5.27 -12.50
C HIS A 32 2.88 6.15 -12.18
N LEU A 33 1.85 5.59 -11.55
CA LEU A 33 0.64 6.31 -11.17
C LEU A 33 0.92 7.38 -10.12
N MET A 34 1.71 7.05 -9.09
CA MET A 34 2.07 8.00 -8.03
C MET A 34 2.75 9.23 -8.61
N PHE A 35 3.80 9.06 -9.43
CA PHE A 35 4.52 10.20 -10.00
C PHE A 35 3.76 10.94 -11.09
N LYS A 36 2.82 10.26 -11.75
CA LYS A 36 1.95 10.90 -12.73
C LYS A 36 0.92 11.83 -12.08
N HIS A 37 0.33 11.40 -10.97
CA HIS A 37 -0.74 12.14 -10.29
C HIS A 37 -0.21 13.09 -9.20
N HIS A 38 0.94 12.76 -8.62
CA HIS A 38 1.59 13.45 -7.52
C HIS A 38 3.07 13.66 -7.84
N PRO A 39 3.42 14.46 -8.87
CA PRO A 39 4.80 14.64 -9.32
C PRO A 39 5.74 15.18 -8.22
N GLU A 40 5.22 15.91 -7.24
CA GLU A 40 5.93 16.39 -6.05
C GLU A 40 6.55 15.25 -5.23
N THR A 41 5.96 14.05 -5.27
CA THR A 41 6.49 12.89 -4.54
C THR A 41 7.79 12.35 -5.14
N ARG A 42 8.09 12.67 -6.41
CA ARG A 42 9.26 12.11 -7.11
C ARG A 42 10.57 12.47 -6.43
N GLU A 43 10.69 13.66 -5.87
CA GLU A 43 11.90 14.15 -5.20
C GLU A 43 12.23 13.38 -3.91
N LEU A 44 11.25 12.65 -3.35
CA LEU A 44 11.41 11.82 -2.16
C LEU A 44 12.08 10.47 -2.46
N PHE A 45 12.26 10.14 -3.75
CA PHE A 45 12.79 8.85 -4.18
C PHE A 45 14.11 9.00 -4.95
N PRO A 46 15.02 8.01 -4.84
CA PRO A 46 16.25 7.98 -5.63
C PRO A 46 15.99 7.92 -7.14
N ASP A 47 17.00 8.24 -7.94
CA ASP A 47 16.95 8.13 -9.41
C ASP A 47 16.64 6.72 -9.89
N THR A 48 17.19 5.72 -9.21
CA THR A 48 16.90 4.31 -9.44
C THR A 48 16.01 3.76 -8.34
N LEU A 49 14.88 3.18 -8.75
CA LEU A 49 13.89 2.65 -7.82
C LEU A 49 14.10 1.18 -7.49
N LEU A 50 15.17 0.52 -7.97
CA LEU A 50 15.30 -0.94 -7.88
C LEU A 50 15.15 -1.47 -6.45
N SER A 51 15.90 -0.92 -5.50
CA SER A 51 15.80 -1.30 -4.08
C SER A 51 14.43 -0.96 -3.51
N GLN A 52 13.89 0.22 -3.86
CA GLN A 52 12.62 0.69 -3.36
C GLN A 52 11.44 -0.18 -3.85
N LYS A 53 11.48 -0.66 -5.09
CA LYS A 53 10.50 -1.58 -5.65
C LYS A 53 10.51 -2.92 -4.93
N THR A 54 11.69 -3.48 -4.68
CA THR A 54 11.83 -4.71 -3.88
C THR A 54 11.31 -4.53 -2.46
N SER A 55 11.65 -3.42 -1.79
CA SER A 55 11.15 -3.14 -0.44
C SER A 55 9.63 -2.93 -0.39
N LEU A 56 9.07 -2.23 -1.37
CA LEU A 56 7.62 -2.03 -1.46
C LEU A 56 6.90 -3.35 -1.69
N LEU A 57 7.36 -4.16 -2.64
CA LEU A 57 6.75 -5.46 -2.93
C LEU A 57 6.71 -6.35 -1.68
N ALA A 58 7.84 -6.49 -0.99
CA ALA A 58 7.92 -7.27 0.24
C ALA A 58 6.99 -6.73 1.34
N THR A 59 6.88 -5.40 1.44
CA THR A 59 5.98 -4.74 2.40
C THR A 59 4.52 -5.03 2.06
N LEU A 60 4.12 -4.92 0.79
CA LEU A 60 2.76 -5.21 0.33
C LEU A 60 2.40 -6.67 0.61
N ASP A 61 3.29 -7.62 0.30
CA ASP A 61 3.08 -9.03 0.59
C ASP A 61 2.87 -9.27 2.09
N ASN A 62 3.70 -8.69 2.95
CA ASN A 62 3.58 -8.86 4.40
C ASN A 62 2.30 -8.24 4.94
N VAL A 63 1.98 -7.01 4.53
CA VAL A 63 0.81 -6.26 4.98
C VAL A 63 -0.48 -6.96 4.54
N ILE A 64 -0.60 -7.31 3.26
CA ILE A 64 -1.84 -7.90 2.71
C ILE A 64 -2.06 -9.29 3.32
N ASN A 65 -1.02 -10.10 3.47
CA ASN A 65 -1.17 -11.43 4.08
C ASN A 65 -1.44 -11.34 5.59
N GLY A 66 -0.86 -10.35 6.27
CA GLY A 66 -0.96 -10.13 7.72
C GLY A 66 -2.09 -9.21 8.17
N ILE A 67 -2.94 -8.70 7.27
CA ILE A 67 -3.93 -7.66 7.57
C ILE A 67 -4.91 -7.99 8.72
N ASP A 68 -5.22 -9.27 8.90
CA ASP A 68 -6.09 -9.75 9.99
C ASP A 68 -5.45 -9.57 11.38
N TYR A 69 -4.12 -9.49 11.41
CA TYR A 69 -3.29 -9.42 12.61
C TYR A 69 -2.44 -8.14 12.62
N ILE A 70 -2.83 -7.12 11.86
CA ILE A 70 -2.03 -5.90 11.69
C ILE A 70 -1.82 -5.13 13.01
N GLU A 71 -2.75 -5.30 13.96
CA GLU A 71 -2.67 -4.75 15.32
C GLU A 71 -1.52 -5.37 16.11
N GLU A 72 -1.13 -6.61 15.82
CA GLU A 72 0.04 -7.26 16.42
C GLU A 72 1.36 -6.65 15.94
N LEU A 73 1.34 -5.97 14.78
CA LEU A 73 2.49 -5.26 14.20
C LEU A 73 2.53 -3.78 14.61
N GLU A 74 1.79 -3.38 15.64
CA GLU A 74 1.70 -1.97 16.05
C GLU A 74 3.08 -1.36 16.34
N THR A 75 3.94 -2.05 17.08
CA THR A 75 5.25 -1.51 17.46
C THR A 75 6.16 -1.30 16.24
N GLU A 76 6.15 -2.27 15.32
CA GLU A 76 6.89 -2.27 14.07
C GLU A 76 6.40 -1.16 13.15
N LEU A 77 5.08 -0.99 13.01
CA LEU A 77 4.48 0.03 12.17
C LEU A 77 4.66 1.44 12.73
N ILE A 78 4.60 1.63 14.06
CA ILE A 78 4.98 2.91 14.67
C ILE A 78 6.45 3.22 14.38
N THR A 79 7.33 2.23 14.50
CA THR A 79 8.76 2.39 14.19
C THR A 79 8.99 2.73 12.73
N LEU A 80 8.25 2.09 11.82
CA LEU A 80 8.26 2.42 10.39
C LEU A 80 7.74 3.85 10.15
N GLY A 81 6.70 4.26 10.85
CA GLY A 81 6.16 5.62 10.82
C GLY A 81 7.19 6.68 11.23
N LYS A 82 7.98 6.42 12.28
CA LYS A 82 9.10 7.30 12.69
C LYS A 82 10.11 7.47 11.56
N ARG A 83 10.51 6.37 10.91
CA ARG A 83 11.44 6.43 9.77
C ARG A 83 10.87 7.24 8.61
N HIS A 84 9.58 7.11 8.31
CA HIS A 84 8.93 7.92 7.26
C HIS A 84 8.93 9.40 7.63
N LYS A 85 8.64 9.73 8.89
CA LYS A 85 8.70 11.11 9.40
C LYS A 85 10.13 11.67 9.28
N ASP A 86 11.13 10.89 9.66
CA ASP A 86 12.54 11.31 9.66
C ASP A 86 13.07 11.61 8.24
N ILE A 87 12.52 10.98 7.20
CA ILE A 87 12.88 11.23 5.79
C ILE A 87 11.96 12.26 5.10
N GLY A 88 11.11 12.96 5.87
CA GLY A 88 10.31 14.07 5.36
C GLY A 88 8.98 13.70 4.70
N ILE A 89 8.49 12.47 4.91
CA ILE A 89 7.12 12.13 4.50
C ILE A 89 6.14 12.89 5.40
N GLU A 90 5.16 13.56 4.81
CA GLU A 90 4.13 14.29 5.52
C GLU A 90 2.85 13.45 5.71
N LYS A 91 1.98 13.86 6.65
CA LYS A 91 0.74 13.13 6.95
C LYS A 91 -0.16 12.96 5.71
N ASP A 92 -0.27 14.01 4.90
CA ASP A 92 -1.15 14.02 3.72
C ASP A 92 -0.65 13.06 2.62
N MET A 93 0.65 12.72 2.62
CA MET A 93 1.23 11.76 1.67
C MET A 93 0.75 10.32 1.91
N PHE A 94 0.19 10.00 3.09
CA PHE A 94 -0.42 8.69 3.32
C PHE A 94 -1.71 8.51 2.52
N ASP A 95 -2.52 9.57 2.39
CA ASP A 95 -3.72 9.51 1.55
C ASP A 95 -3.33 9.36 0.07
N VAL A 96 -2.27 10.02 -0.39
CA VAL A 96 -1.70 9.82 -1.74
C VAL A 96 -1.30 8.37 -1.98
N PHE A 97 -0.61 7.74 -1.02
CA PHE A 97 -0.23 6.34 -1.11
C PHE A 97 -1.48 5.43 -1.18
N ILE A 98 -2.48 5.68 -0.33
CA ILE A 98 -3.71 4.87 -0.26
C ILE A 98 -4.52 4.97 -1.54
N THR A 99 -4.74 6.17 -2.08
CA THR A 99 -5.48 6.33 -3.35
C THR A 99 -4.72 5.66 -4.50
N THR A 100 -3.41 5.86 -4.58
CA THR A 100 -2.58 5.27 -5.62
C THR A 100 -2.57 3.74 -5.58
N ILE A 101 -2.46 3.12 -4.40
CA ILE A 101 -2.43 1.65 -4.29
C ILE A 101 -3.77 1.03 -4.69
N ILE A 102 -4.89 1.69 -4.36
CA ILE A 102 -6.24 1.25 -4.74
C ILE A 102 -6.42 1.37 -6.25
N ASP A 103 -6.04 2.50 -6.85
CA ASP A 103 -6.11 2.71 -8.30
C ASP A 103 -5.24 1.68 -9.04
N THR A 104 -4.04 1.41 -8.52
CA THR A 104 -3.14 0.37 -9.05
C THR A 104 -3.79 -1.00 -8.98
N ALA A 105 -4.41 -1.37 -7.85
CA ALA A 105 -5.12 -2.64 -7.71
C ALA A 105 -6.31 -2.78 -8.65
N ASN A 106 -7.05 -1.69 -8.86
CA ASN A 106 -8.17 -1.67 -9.79
C ASN A 106 -7.73 -1.85 -11.26
N ILE A 107 -6.64 -1.20 -11.66
CA ILE A 107 -6.07 -1.31 -13.01
C ILE A 107 -5.39 -2.66 -13.24
N ALA A 108 -4.67 -3.18 -12.23
CA ALA A 108 -3.94 -4.44 -12.34
C ALA A 108 -4.86 -5.66 -12.27
N SER A 109 -6.09 -5.50 -11.78
CA SER A 109 -7.09 -6.55 -11.78
C SER A 109 -7.66 -6.74 -13.19
N ASN A 110 -7.81 -8.00 -13.62
CA ASN A 110 -8.42 -8.33 -14.92
C ASN A 110 -9.88 -7.87 -15.06
N GLN A 111 -10.54 -7.61 -13.94
CA GLN A 111 -11.88 -7.03 -13.86
C GLN A 111 -11.84 -5.86 -12.90
N THR A 112 -12.62 -4.81 -13.21
CA THR A 112 -12.80 -3.68 -12.31
C THR A 112 -13.26 -4.19 -10.94
N LEU A 113 -12.59 -3.72 -9.90
CA LEU A 113 -12.95 -4.05 -8.52
C LEU A 113 -14.35 -3.52 -8.23
N THR A 114 -15.11 -4.33 -7.51
CA THR A 114 -16.42 -3.91 -7.00
C THR A 114 -16.26 -2.83 -5.92
N ASP A 115 -17.30 -2.03 -5.68
CA ASP A 115 -17.30 -1.02 -4.61
C ASP A 115 -16.90 -1.61 -3.25
N LYS A 116 -17.34 -2.85 -2.98
CA LYS A 116 -16.98 -3.57 -1.76
C LYS A 116 -15.48 -3.89 -1.69
N GLU A 117 -14.87 -4.32 -2.80
CA GLU A 117 -13.44 -4.59 -2.85
C GLU A 117 -12.63 -3.31 -2.73
N LEU A 118 -13.05 -2.21 -3.38
CA LEU A 118 -12.42 -0.90 -3.25
C LEU A 118 -12.41 -0.43 -1.78
N VAL A 119 -13.55 -0.53 -1.08
CA VAL A 119 -13.64 -0.22 0.36
C VAL A 119 -12.73 -1.14 1.19
N ALA A 120 -12.68 -2.44 0.88
CA ALA A 120 -11.82 -3.37 1.60
C ALA A 120 -10.32 -3.02 1.44
N TRP A 121 -9.89 -2.63 0.23
CA TRP A 121 -8.54 -2.13 -0.02
C TRP A 121 -8.26 -0.81 0.70
N GLU A 122 -9.23 0.10 0.76
CA GLU A 122 -9.07 1.36 1.50
C GLU A 122 -8.92 1.12 3.00
N GLU A 123 -9.82 0.34 3.61
CA GLU A 123 -9.77 0.01 5.04
C GLU A 123 -8.48 -0.69 5.42
N ALA A 124 -8.00 -1.58 4.54
CA ALA A 124 -6.74 -2.28 4.67
C ALA A 124 -5.56 -1.34 4.89
N PHE A 125 -5.33 -0.45 3.93
CA PHE A 125 -4.19 0.45 3.97
C PHE A 125 -4.38 1.62 4.95
N ARG A 126 -5.62 2.06 5.20
CA ARG A 126 -5.91 3.04 6.25
C ARG A 126 -5.54 2.54 7.64
N LYS A 127 -5.74 1.26 7.95
CA LYS A 127 -5.29 0.70 9.24
C LYS A 127 -3.78 0.78 9.42
N VAL A 128 -3.04 0.39 8.38
CA VAL A 128 -1.57 0.45 8.37
C VAL A 128 -1.11 1.89 8.55
N ALA A 129 -1.66 2.80 7.75
CA ALA A 129 -1.37 4.24 7.82
C ALA A 129 -1.67 4.80 9.21
N ASN A 130 -2.82 4.47 9.81
CA ASN A 130 -3.19 4.92 11.15
C ASN A 130 -2.19 4.49 12.22
N LEU A 131 -1.66 3.27 12.15
CA LEU A 131 -0.63 2.80 13.08
C LEU A 131 0.69 3.55 12.87
N MET A 132 1.11 3.77 11.63
CA MET A 132 2.30 4.57 11.31
C MET A 132 2.15 6.03 11.75
N LEU A 133 0.98 6.63 11.54
CA LEU A 133 0.66 8.02 11.89
C LEU A 133 0.68 8.29 13.40
N LYS A 134 0.60 7.25 14.26
CA LYS A 134 0.84 7.42 15.70
C LYS A 134 2.23 8.01 15.99
N ALA A 135 3.23 7.77 15.14
CA ALA A 135 4.57 8.37 15.24
C ALA A 135 4.64 9.87 14.86
N TYR A 136 3.57 10.40 14.27
CA TYR A 136 3.46 11.78 13.82
C TYR A 136 2.70 12.66 14.82
N SER A 137 2.48 12.14 16.04
CA SER A 137 2.10 12.92 17.20
C SER A 137 3.30 13.63 17.84
#